data_AF-A0A3C1V562-F1
#
_entry.id   AF-A0A3C1V562-F1
#
_cell.length_a   1.000
_cell.length_b   1.000
_cell.length_c   1.000
_cell.angle_alpha   90.00
_cell.angle_beta   90.00
_cell.angle_gamma   90.00
#
_symmetry.space_group_name_H-M   'P 1'
#
loop_
_entity.id
_entity.type
_entity.pdbx_description
1 polymer ?
#
loop_
_entity_poly.entity_id
_entity_poly.type
_entity_poly.pdbx_seq_one_letter_code
_entity_poly.pdbx_strand_id
1 'polypeptide(L)'
;MHRGHLMVLLCFVLCLASTAKCAEVERADADVIPTREELRLQLRPLTDEELKKQADAWQVRVQKKIAEVSQLQLEKKTGSTNKEIVGLQEEQDELLNRFRVVLDEWERKGGDAKKYRAYASAVSGLEFDFYNLQATFMVLKNWVMS
;
A
#
# COMPACT_ATOMS: atom_id res chain seq x y z
N MET A 1 -14.75 29.10 52.52
CA MET A 1 -13.98 28.07 51.78
C MET A 1 -14.75 27.63 50.52
N HIS A 2 -14.84 28.48 49.50
CA HIS A 2 -15.59 28.18 48.27
C HIS A 2 -14.98 28.87 47.04
N ARG A 3 -13.65 28.82 46.92
CA ARG A 3 -12.89 29.45 45.81
C ARG A 3 -11.83 28.53 45.17
N GLY A 4 -11.61 27.33 45.73
CA GLY A 4 -10.63 26.37 45.19
C GLY A 4 -11.20 25.33 44.22
N HIS A 5 -12.52 25.10 44.23
CA HIS A 5 -13.13 24.04 43.42
C HIS A 5 -13.47 24.47 41.98
N LEU A 6 -13.61 25.79 41.73
CA LEU A 6 -13.90 26.33 40.40
C LEU A 6 -12.65 26.41 39.51
N MET A 7 -11.45 26.52 40.11
CA MET A 7 -10.18 26.68 39.40
C MET A 7 -9.51 25.34 39.02
N VAL A 8 -9.96 24.21 39.60
CA VAL A 8 -9.50 22.87 39.20
C VAL A 8 -10.33 22.32 38.04
N LEU A 9 -11.63 22.64 37.97
CA LEU A 9 -12.51 22.24 36.86
C LEU A 9 -12.22 22.99 35.57
N LEU A 10 -11.68 24.22 35.63
CA LEU A 10 -11.27 24.99 34.45
C LEU A 10 -9.90 24.57 33.87
N CYS A 11 -9.02 23.96 34.66
CA CYS A 11 -7.75 23.41 34.16
C CYS A 11 -7.91 22.05 33.46
N PHE A 12 -8.94 21.27 33.82
CA PHE A 12 -9.14 19.95 33.21
C PHE A 12 -9.78 20.04 31.81
N VAL A 13 -10.58 21.08 31.53
CA VAL A 13 -11.26 21.24 30.23
C VAL A 13 -10.36 21.88 29.16
N LEU A 14 -9.37 22.71 29.55
CA LEU A 14 -8.45 23.35 28.60
C LEU A 14 -7.25 22.47 28.20
N CYS A 15 -6.99 21.35 28.89
CA CYS A 15 -5.92 20.42 28.51
C CYS A 15 -6.38 19.33 27.52
N LEU A 16 -7.68 19.01 27.48
CA LEU A 16 -8.23 17.98 26.59
C LEU A 16 -8.52 18.49 25.16
N ALA A 17 -8.64 19.80 24.96
CA ALA A 17 -8.95 20.36 23.63
C ALA A 17 -7.72 20.49 22.70
N SER A 18 -6.50 20.43 23.24
CA SER A 18 -5.27 20.60 22.44
C SER A 18 -4.76 19.29 21.84
N THR A 19 -5.10 18.13 22.41
CA THR A 19 -4.69 16.81 21.86
C THR A 19 -5.55 16.34 20.69
N ALA A 20 -6.73 16.92 20.48
CA ALA A 20 -7.61 16.55 19.36
C ALA A 20 -7.24 17.27 18.05
N LYS A 21 -6.55 18.41 18.09
CA LYS A 21 -6.19 19.19 16.89
C LYS A 21 -4.93 18.67 16.18
N CYS A 22 -4.08 17.90 16.84
CA CYS A 22 -2.87 17.32 16.23
C CYS A 22 -3.11 15.99 15.49
N ALA A 23 -4.25 15.31 15.69
CA ALA A 23 -4.50 13.99 15.08
C ALA A 23 -5.15 14.04 13.68
N GLU A 24 -5.48 15.22 13.16
CA GLU A 24 -6.17 15.37 11.87
C GLU A 24 -5.23 15.77 10.71
N VAL A 25 -4.06 16.37 11.01
CA VAL A 25 -3.16 16.93 9.98
C VAL A 25 -2.19 15.89 9.40
N GLU A 26 -2.11 14.68 9.97
CA GLU A 26 -1.25 13.59 9.48
C GLU A 26 -2.04 12.52 8.69
N ARG A 27 -2.90 12.94 7.76
CA ARG A 27 -3.50 12.03 6.76
C ARG A 27 -3.36 12.52 5.33
N ALA A 28 -2.68 13.64 5.10
CA ALA A 28 -2.55 14.25 3.79
C ALA A 28 -1.46 13.61 2.89
N ASP A 29 -0.67 12.65 3.38
CA ASP A 29 0.47 12.08 2.63
C ASP A 29 0.34 10.58 2.31
N ALA A 30 -0.84 9.96 2.49
CA ALA A 30 -1.01 8.52 2.26
C ALA A 30 -0.90 8.10 0.77
N ASP A 31 -0.93 9.08 -0.14
CA ASP A 31 -0.92 8.92 -1.61
C ASP A 31 0.45 9.16 -2.23
N VAL A 32 1.37 9.85 -1.52
CA VAL A 32 2.73 10.05 -2.02
C VAL A 32 3.49 8.74 -1.91
N ILE A 33 4.03 8.27 -3.03
CA ILE A 33 4.89 7.10 -3.06
C ILE A 33 6.29 7.52 -2.60
N PRO A 34 6.76 7.12 -1.39
CA PRO A 34 8.10 7.47 -0.92
C PRO A 34 9.16 6.91 -1.87
N THR A 35 10.36 7.49 -1.92
CA THR A 35 11.48 6.85 -2.63
C THR A 35 11.87 5.54 -1.93
N ARG A 36 12.61 4.68 -2.65
CA ARG A 36 13.10 3.41 -2.11
C ARG A 36 13.92 3.61 -0.83
N GLU A 37 14.79 4.61 -0.82
CA GLU A 37 15.70 4.86 0.30
C GLU A 37 14.94 5.44 1.50
N GLU A 38 14.06 6.42 1.28
CA GLU A 38 13.20 6.95 2.35
C GLU A 38 12.37 5.86 3.01
N LEU A 39 11.75 4.98 2.19
CA LEU A 39 10.98 3.85 2.70
C LEU A 39 11.85 2.92 3.54
N ARG A 40 13.08 2.60 3.11
CA ARG A 40 14.00 1.81 3.94
C ARG A 40 14.29 2.46 5.27
N LEU A 41 14.53 3.77 5.30
CA LEU A 41 14.78 4.50 6.55
C LEU A 41 13.58 4.38 7.51
N GLN A 42 12.35 4.48 6.99
CA GLN A 42 11.10 4.36 7.76
C GLN A 42 10.83 2.96 8.30
N LEU A 43 11.24 1.90 7.58
CA LEU A 43 10.98 0.52 7.96
C LEU A 43 12.00 -0.03 8.98
N ARG A 44 13.22 0.54 9.06
CA ARG A 44 14.26 0.12 10.01
C ARG A 44 13.81 0.01 11.47
N PRO A 45 13.07 0.96 12.06
CA PRO A 45 12.63 0.85 13.45
C PRO A 45 11.49 -0.14 13.68
N LEU A 46 10.79 -0.57 12.62
CA LEU A 46 9.58 -1.38 12.75
C LEU A 46 9.88 -2.82 13.15
N THR A 47 8.99 -3.39 13.95
CA THR A 47 8.96 -4.80 14.34
C THR A 47 8.34 -5.68 13.26
N ASP A 48 8.42 -7.00 13.42
CA ASP A 48 7.78 -7.98 12.53
C ASP A 48 6.29 -7.68 12.30
N GLU A 49 5.53 -7.53 13.38
CA GLU A 49 4.07 -7.31 13.31
C GLU A 49 3.72 -5.97 12.64
N GLU A 50 4.55 -4.95 12.82
CA GLU A 50 4.38 -3.66 12.15
C GLU A 50 4.75 -3.75 10.66
N LEU A 51 5.79 -4.50 10.30
CA LEU A 51 6.18 -4.72 8.91
C LEU A 51 5.14 -5.55 8.16
N LYS A 52 4.52 -6.52 8.82
CA LYS A 52 3.35 -7.23 8.28
C LYS A 52 2.20 -6.29 7.96
N LYS A 53 1.85 -5.38 8.88
CA LYS A 53 0.81 -4.36 8.63
C LYS A 53 1.17 -3.45 7.47
N GLN A 54 2.44 -3.06 7.35
CA GLN A 54 2.92 -2.30 6.21
C GLN A 54 2.78 -3.11 4.92
N ALA A 55 3.15 -4.40 4.92
CA ALA A 55 3.00 -5.29 3.78
C ALA A 55 1.53 -5.41 3.35
N ASP A 56 0.59 -5.57 4.30
CA ASP A 56 -0.85 -5.56 4.04
C ASP A 56 -1.28 -4.24 3.36
N ALA A 57 -0.86 -3.10 3.92
CA ALA A 57 -1.20 -1.78 3.37
C ALA A 57 -0.66 -1.59 1.94
N TRP A 58 0.58 -2.01 1.68
CA TRP A 58 1.19 -1.95 0.35
C TRP A 58 0.52 -2.91 -0.64
N GLN A 59 0.14 -4.11 -0.20
CA GLN A 59 -0.60 -5.04 -1.05
C GLN A 59 -1.95 -4.46 -1.47
N VAL A 60 -2.68 -3.80 -0.57
CA VAL A 60 -3.96 -3.13 -0.89
C VAL A 60 -3.77 -2.04 -1.94
N ARG A 61 -2.70 -1.23 -1.85
CA ARG A 61 -2.39 -0.21 -2.87
C ARG A 61 -2.14 -0.85 -4.24
N VAL A 62 -1.34 -1.91 -4.28
CA VAL A 62 -1.06 -2.68 -5.50
C VAL A 62 -2.34 -3.27 -6.08
N GLN A 63 -3.18 -3.90 -5.25
CA GLN A 63 -4.49 -4.46 -5.67
C GLN A 63 -5.40 -3.39 -6.28
N LYS A 64 -5.49 -2.21 -5.64
CA LYS A 64 -6.28 -1.09 -6.14
C LYS A 64 -5.81 -0.64 -7.52
N LYS A 65 -4.49 -0.47 -7.72
CA LYS A 65 -3.93 -0.04 -9.01
C LYS A 65 -4.11 -1.10 -10.10
N ILE A 66 -3.93 -2.38 -9.78
CA ILE A 66 -4.21 -3.48 -10.72
C ILE A 66 -5.68 -3.50 -11.14
N ALA A 67 -6.60 -3.28 -10.19
CA ALA A 67 -8.02 -3.20 -10.50
C ALA A 67 -8.33 -2.04 -11.45
N GLU A 68 -7.75 -0.86 -11.21
CA GLU A 68 -7.86 0.31 -12.09
C GLU A 68 -7.33 0.03 -13.50
N VAL A 69 -6.11 -0.51 -13.61
CA VAL A 69 -5.52 -0.93 -14.90
C VAL A 69 -6.41 -1.95 -15.61
N SER A 70 -6.97 -2.91 -14.87
CA SER A 70 -7.85 -3.95 -15.43
C SER A 70 -9.16 -3.36 -15.94
N GLN A 71 -9.79 -2.45 -15.19
CA GLN A 71 -11.01 -1.76 -15.63
C GLN A 71 -10.74 -0.96 -16.91
N LEU A 72 -9.66 -0.18 -16.96
CA LEU A 72 -9.32 0.58 -18.16
C LEU A 72 -8.95 -0.30 -19.35
N GLN A 73 -8.32 -1.45 -19.15
CA GLN A 73 -8.08 -2.41 -20.24
C GLN A 73 -9.38 -3.02 -20.78
N LEU A 74 -10.38 -3.23 -19.92
CA LEU A 74 -11.71 -3.66 -20.34
C LEU A 74 -12.44 -2.52 -21.10
N GLU A 75 -12.36 -1.29 -20.60
CA GLU A 75 -12.90 -0.08 -21.24
C GLU A 75 -12.13 0.34 -22.52
N LYS A 76 -10.89 -0.09 -22.71
CA LYS A 76 -10.13 0.08 -23.97
C LYS A 76 -10.81 -0.61 -25.14
N LYS A 77 -11.61 -1.67 -24.90
CA LYS A 77 -12.51 -2.21 -25.94
C LYS A 77 -13.54 -1.19 -26.42
N THR A 78 -13.72 -0.08 -25.71
CA THR A 78 -14.71 0.99 -25.97
C THR A 78 -14.14 2.41 -26.17
N GLY A 79 -12.84 2.70 -25.97
CA GLY A 79 -12.28 4.01 -26.38
C GLY A 79 -11.01 4.58 -25.72
N SER A 80 -10.41 3.96 -24.69
CA SER A 80 -9.25 4.55 -23.99
C SER A 80 -7.95 4.58 -24.81
N THR A 81 -7.12 5.62 -24.62
CA THR A 81 -5.84 5.78 -25.35
C THR A 81 -4.72 4.93 -24.73
N ASN A 82 -3.83 4.38 -25.57
CA ASN A 82 -2.73 3.50 -25.13
C ASN A 82 -1.80 4.16 -24.09
N LYS A 83 -1.72 5.49 -24.07
CA LYS A 83 -0.84 6.27 -23.19
C LYS A 83 -1.27 6.23 -21.72
N GLU A 84 -2.57 6.26 -21.45
CA GLU A 84 -3.11 6.24 -20.08
C GLU A 84 -2.85 4.90 -19.39
N ILE A 85 -3.02 3.80 -20.13
CA ILE A 85 -2.74 2.45 -19.63
C ILE A 85 -1.25 2.27 -19.34
N VAL A 86 -0.37 2.79 -20.20
CA VAL A 86 1.09 2.73 -19.97
C VAL A 86 1.45 3.48 -18.69
N GLY A 87 0.95 4.69 -18.47
CA GLY A 87 1.23 5.44 -17.24
C GLY A 87 0.78 4.70 -15.98
N LEU A 88 -0.39 4.07 -16.02
CA LEU A 88 -0.90 3.32 -14.87
C LEU A 88 -0.14 1.99 -14.63
N GLN A 89 0.39 1.38 -15.69
CA GLN A 89 1.30 0.24 -15.56
C GLN A 89 2.64 0.65 -14.94
N GLU A 90 3.17 1.83 -15.28
CA GLU A 90 4.36 2.39 -14.63
C GLU A 90 4.13 2.65 -13.14
N GLU A 91 2.98 3.22 -12.78
CA GLU A 91 2.58 3.40 -11.37
C GLU A 91 2.42 2.05 -10.64
N GLN A 92 1.83 1.04 -11.30
CA GLN A 92 1.71 -0.31 -10.76
C GLN A 92 3.09 -0.91 -10.44
N ASP A 93 4.04 -0.78 -11.37
CA ASP A 93 5.41 -1.25 -11.18
C ASP A 93 6.12 -0.51 -10.04
N GLU A 94 5.89 0.79 -9.91
CA GLU A 94 6.46 1.56 -8.81
C GLU A 94 5.93 1.09 -7.45
N LEU A 95 4.62 0.90 -7.33
CA LEU A 95 4.00 0.36 -6.11
C LEU A 95 4.50 -1.05 -5.80
N LEU A 96 4.66 -1.91 -6.81
CA LEU A 96 5.23 -3.25 -6.65
C LEU A 96 6.69 -3.19 -6.17
N ASN A 97 7.47 -2.25 -6.70
CA ASN A 97 8.84 -2.04 -6.26
C ASN A 97 8.92 -1.58 -4.80
N ARG A 98 8.01 -0.73 -4.33
CA ARG A 98 7.94 -0.33 -2.91
C ARG A 98 7.44 -1.44 -2.01
N PHE A 99 6.45 -2.19 -2.47
CA PHE A 99 5.97 -3.37 -1.77
C PHE A 99 7.10 -4.38 -1.56
N ARG A 100 7.91 -4.67 -2.59
CA ARG A 100 9.07 -5.56 -2.47
C ARG A 100 10.09 -5.09 -1.44
N VAL A 101 10.34 -3.78 -1.33
CA VAL A 101 11.24 -3.22 -0.30
C VAL A 101 10.74 -3.52 1.11
N VAL A 102 9.42 -3.45 1.32
CA VAL A 102 8.79 -3.80 2.60
C VAL A 102 8.97 -5.28 2.90
N LEU A 103 8.76 -6.15 1.90
CA LEU A 103 8.96 -7.58 2.05
C LEU A 103 10.43 -7.94 2.30
N ASP A 104 11.38 -7.29 1.61
CA ASP A 104 12.82 -7.47 1.82
C ASP A 104 13.20 -7.16 3.27
N GLU A 105 12.75 -6.01 3.79
CA GLU A 105 13.06 -5.58 5.15
C GLU A 105 12.39 -6.47 6.20
N TRP A 106 11.18 -6.94 5.94
CA TRP A 106 10.47 -7.88 6.81
C TRP A 106 11.18 -9.24 6.89
N GLU A 107 11.57 -9.82 5.75
CA GLU A 107 12.34 -11.07 5.69
C GLU A 107 13.71 -10.91 6.36
N ARG A 108 14.38 -9.77 6.16
CA ARG A 108 15.68 -9.47 6.79
C ARG A 108 15.59 -9.48 8.32
N LYS A 109 14.42 -9.17 8.88
CA LYS A 109 14.13 -9.20 10.33
C LYS A 109 13.55 -10.53 10.81
N GLY A 110 13.48 -11.54 9.95
CA GLY A 110 13.03 -12.89 10.28
C GLY A 110 11.54 -13.16 10.10
N GLY A 111 10.82 -12.25 9.44
CA GLY A 111 9.39 -12.41 9.16
C GLY A 111 9.07 -13.34 7.98
N ASP A 112 7.83 -13.83 7.91
CA ASP A 112 7.34 -14.70 6.83
C ASP A 112 6.55 -13.94 5.76
N ALA A 113 7.27 -13.45 4.75
CA ALA A 113 6.68 -12.74 3.62
C ALA A 113 6.30 -13.65 2.43
N LYS A 114 6.39 -14.99 2.53
CA LYS A 114 6.29 -15.91 1.37
C LYS A 114 5.00 -15.73 0.56
N LYS A 115 3.86 -15.58 1.24
CA LYS A 115 2.56 -15.39 0.57
C LYS A 115 2.49 -14.04 -0.17
N TYR A 116 3.04 -12.99 0.43
CA TYR A 116 3.11 -11.66 -0.15
C TYR A 116 4.05 -11.62 -1.36
N ARG A 117 5.18 -12.34 -1.30
CA ARG A 117 6.08 -12.55 -2.45
C ARG A 117 5.39 -13.26 -3.60
N ALA A 118 4.70 -14.36 -3.31
CA ALA A 118 3.95 -15.11 -4.31
C ALA A 118 2.89 -14.23 -4.99
N TYR A 119 2.15 -13.45 -4.20
CA TYR A 119 1.22 -12.46 -4.75
C TYR A 119 1.95 -11.44 -5.63
N ALA A 120 2.99 -10.78 -5.12
CA ALA A 120 3.76 -9.76 -5.86
C ALA A 120 4.29 -10.30 -7.19
N SER A 121 4.84 -11.51 -7.21
CA SER A 121 5.32 -12.19 -8.42
C SER A 121 4.20 -12.50 -9.41
N ALA A 122 3.04 -12.95 -8.94
CA ALA A 122 1.91 -13.27 -9.80
C ALA A 122 1.34 -12.02 -10.51
N VAL A 123 1.42 -10.86 -9.85
CA VAL A 123 0.87 -9.60 -10.38
C VAL A 123 1.90 -8.70 -11.06
N SER A 124 3.19 -9.00 -10.93
CA SER A 124 4.29 -8.21 -11.51
C SER A 124 4.66 -8.64 -12.92
N GLY A 125 3.69 -8.97 -13.76
CA GLY A 125 3.86 -9.57 -15.09
C GLY A 125 4.58 -8.72 -16.16
N LEU A 126 5.67 -8.04 -15.79
CA LEU A 126 6.45 -7.16 -16.64
C LEU A 126 7.93 -7.56 -16.55
N GLU A 127 8.27 -8.61 -17.30
CA GLU A 127 9.49 -8.64 -18.12
C GLU A 127 9.18 -9.59 -19.30
N PHE A 128 8.80 -9.02 -20.44
CA PHE A 128 8.73 -9.66 -21.78
C PHE A 128 7.76 -10.84 -22.00
N ASP A 129 6.47 -10.60 -22.30
CA ASP A 129 5.82 -11.15 -23.51
C ASP A 129 4.34 -10.70 -23.64
N PHE A 130 4.04 -9.85 -24.61
CA PHE A 130 2.71 -9.22 -24.76
C PHE A 130 1.62 -10.11 -25.39
N TYR A 131 1.85 -11.41 -25.61
CA TYR A 131 0.88 -12.26 -26.31
C TYR A 131 0.52 -13.60 -25.63
N ASN A 132 1.25 -14.04 -24.59
CA ASN A 132 1.02 -15.35 -23.95
C ASN A 132 0.39 -15.28 -22.54
N LEU A 133 0.37 -14.10 -21.90
CA LEU A 133 -0.06 -13.97 -20.50
C LEU A 133 -1.56 -14.19 -20.23
N GLN A 134 -2.43 -14.10 -21.25
CA GLN A 134 -3.85 -14.49 -21.10
C GLN A 134 -4.01 -16.01 -20.88
N ALA A 135 -3.18 -16.83 -21.51
CA ALA A 135 -3.21 -18.27 -21.32
C ALA A 135 -2.75 -18.64 -19.90
N THR A 136 -1.72 -17.96 -19.39
CA THR A 136 -1.19 -18.18 -18.04
C THR A 136 -2.19 -17.79 -16.95
N PHE A 137 -2.91 -16.66 -17.10
CA PHE A 137 -3.96 -16.26 -16.14
C PHE A 137 -5.16 -17.22 -16.16
N MET A 138 -5.49 -17.82 -17.31
CA MET A 138 -6.55 -18.84 -17.38
C MET A 138 -6.16 -20.14 -16.66
N VAL A 139 -4.90 -20.59 -16.77
CA VAL A 139 -4.39 -21.76 -16.02
C VAL A 139 -4.39 -21.48 -14.51
N LEU A 140 -3.97 -20.29 -14.10
CA LEU A 140 -4.00 -19.86 -12.69
C LEU A 140 -5.43 -19.81 -12.13
N LYS A 141 -6.39 -19.28 -12.89
CA LYS A 141 -7.80 -19.34 -12.51
C LYS A 141 -8.30 -20.78 -12.35
N ASN A 142 -7.85 -21.71 -13.18
CA ASN A 142 -8.31 -23.09 -13.12
C ASN A 142 -7.79 -23.86 -11.88
N TRP A 143 -6.59 -23.55 -11.38
CA TRP A 143 -6.08 -24.13 -10.13
C TRP A 143 -6.72 -23.52 -8.88
N VAL A 144 -7.07 -22.24 -8.91
CA VAL A 144 -7.73 -21.56 -7.78
C VAL A 144 -9.21 -21.95 -7.64
N MET A 145 -9.86 -22.34 -8.74
CA MET A 145 -11.25 -22.78 -8.75
C MET A 145 -11.44 -24.31 -8.69
N SER A 146 -10.37 -25.10 -8.64
CA SER A 146 -10.44 -26.56 -8.53
C SER A 146 -10.16 -27.08 -7.13
#